data_AF-A0A2V8QN95-F1
#
_entry.id   AF-A0A2V8QN95-F1
#
_cell.length_a   1.000
_cell.length_b   1.000
_cell.length_c   1.000
_cell.angle_alpha   90.00
_cell.angle_beta   90.00
_cell.angle_gamma   90.00
#
_symmetry.space_group_name_H-M   'P 1'
#
loop_
_entity.id
_entity.type
_entity.pdbx_description
1 polymer ?
#
loop_
_entity_poly.entity_id
_entity_poly.type
_entity_poly.pdbx_seq_one_letter_code
_entity_poly.pdbx_strand_id
1 'polypeptide(L)'
;MDRAGRLLIPPQFEYAKPFSEGLAEVSNCSKPSFIDKTGAVVLRVTFDEAMSFKGGLAPVMFYRLDGALTGYIDKTGKVVWEPSR
;
A
#
# COMPACT_ATOMS: atom_id res chain seq x y z
N MET A 1 11.05 11.60 9.52
CA MET A 1 11.72 12.84 9.94
C MET A 1 13.11 12.83 9.38
N ASP A 2 13.59 13.94 8.82
CA ASP A 2 15.03 14.06 8.53
C ASP A 2 15.82 14.22 9.85
N ARG A 3 17.15 14.20 9.77
CA ARG A 3 18.02 14.40 10.94
C ARG A 3 17.90 15.79 11.58
N ALA A 4 17.20 16.73 10.92
CA ALA A 4 16.95 18.08 11.40
C ALA A 4 15.53 18.26 11.99
N GLY A 5 14.74 17.19 12.10
CA GLY A 5 13.38 17.23 12.65
C GLY A 5 12.33 17.78 11.68
N ARG A 6 12.66 18.00 10.39
CA ARG A 6 11.66 18.36 9.39
C ARG A 6 10.85 17.13 8.99
N LEU A 7 9.54 17.35 8.92
CA LEU A 7 8.61 16.44 8.29
C LEU A 7 8.88 16.46 6.79
N LEU A 8 9.46 15.38 6.27
CA LEU A 8 9.71 15.18 4.84
C LEU A 8 8.41 15.03 4.04
N ILE A 9 7.36 14.51 4.69
CA ILE A 9 6.03 14.31 4.10
C ILE A 9 5.04 14.97 5.05
N PRO A 10 4.32 16.02 4.62
CA PRO A 10 3.26 16.60 5.45
C PRO A 10 2.17 15.55 5.68
N PRO A 11 1.51 15.56 6.86
CA PRO A 11 0.43 14.63 7.16
C PRO A 11 -0.72 14.83 6.18
N GLN A 12 -0.78 13.93 5.19
CA GLN A 12 -1.78 13.87 4.14
C GLN A 12 -2.61 12.59 4.21
N PHE A 13 -2.18 11.66 5.08
CA PHE A 13 -2.75 10.34 5.26
C PHE A 13 -3.07 10.11 6.72
N GLU A 14 -4.20 9.48 6.99
CA GLU A 14 -4.62 9.14 8.35
C GLU A 14 -3.74 8.01 8.93
N TYR A 15 -3.36 7.07 8.07
CA TYR A 15 -2.45 5.97 8.40
C TYR A 15 -1.33 5.87 7.38
N ALA A 16 -0.14 5.51 7.88
CA ALA A 16 1.02 5.18 7.07
C ALA A 16 1.79 4.01 7.70
N LYS A 17 2.11 2.99 6.91
CA LYS A 17 3.01 1.91 7.31
C LYS A 17 4.47 2.31 7.05
N PRO A 18 5.44 1.63 7.71
CA PRO A 18 6.85 1.83 7.40
C PRO A 18 7.17 1.54 5.93
N PHE A 19 8.13 2.28 5.37
CA PHE A 19 8.64 1.99 4.04
C PHE A 19 9.26 0.60 3.98
N SER A 20 8.82 -0.19 3.00
CA SER A 20 9.44 -1.44 2.58
C SER A 20 9.74 -1.39 1.09
N GLU A 21 10.96 -1.76 0.71
CA GLU A 21 11.42 -1.72 -0.68
C GLU A 21 11.22 -0.37 -1.40
N GLY A 22 11.23 0.73 -0.65
CA GLY A 22 11.05 2.09 -1.17
C GLY A 22 9.61 2.58 -1.22
N LEU A 23 8.64 1.74 -0.85
CA LEU A 23 7.21 2.06 -0.86
C LEU A 23 6.61 1.95 0.55
N ALA A 24 5.74 2.88 0.90
CA ALA A 24 4.95 2.81 2.13
C ALA A 24 3.47 2.80 1.76
N GLU A 25 2.72 1.89 2.38
CA GLU A 25 1.26 1.92 2.31
C GLU A 25 0.74 3.07 3.16
N VAL A 26 -0.19 3.82 2.60
CA VAL A 26 -0.91 4.92 3.25
C VAL A 26 -2.40 4.79 2.97
N SER A 27 -3.25 5.26 3.87
CA SER A 27 -4.69 5.24 3.66
C SER A 27 -5.38 6.49 4.21
N ASN A 28 -6.46 6.87 3.53
CA ASN A 28 -7.39 7.92 3.92
C ASN A 28 -8.78 7.30 4.04
N CYS A 29 -9.10 6.73 5.20
CA CYS A 29 -10.37 6.11 5.59
C CYS A 29 -10.96 5.00 4.71
N SER A 30 -10.64 4.90 3.42
CA SER A 30 -11.43 4.09 2.47
C SER A 30 -10.63 3.25 1.49
N LYS A 31 -9.45 3.70 1.06
CA LYS A 31 -8.61 2.92 0.12
C LYS A 31 -7.12 3.08 0.45
N PRO A 32 -6.36 1.97 0.48
CA PRO A 32 -4.92 2.04 0.55
C PRO A 32 -4.34 2.65 -0.73
N SER A 33 -3.17 3.24 -0.61
CA SER A 33 -2.32 3.73 -1.69
C SER A 33 -0.88 3.53 -1.26
N PHE A 34 0.06 3.54 -2.20
CA PHE A 34 1.48 3.51 -1.88
C PHE A 34 2.13 4.81 -2.29
N ILE A 35 2.97 5.31 -1.39
CA ILE A 35 3.82 6.46 -1.61
C ILE A 35 5.28 6.04 -1.70
N ASP A 36 6.07 6.82 -2.43
CA ASP A 36 7.52 6.72 -2.38
C ASP A 36 8.10 7.54 -1.20
N LYS A 37 9.44 7.53 -1.07
CA LYS A 37 10.15 8.26 0.00
C LYS A 37 10.03 9.78 -0.10
N THR A 38 9.55 10.31 -1.23
CA THR A 38 9.26 11.75 -1.42
C THR A 38 7.87 12.12 -0.91
N GLY A 39 7.02 11.12 -0.64
CA GLY A 39 5.61 11.30 -0.30
C GLY A 39 4.69 11.36 -1.52
N ALA A 40 5.22 11.17 -2.73
CA ALA A 40 4.42 11.11 -3.93
C ALA A 40 3.64 9.79 -3.97
N VAL A 41 2.34 9.86 -4.23
CA VAL A 41 1.51 8.67 -4.47
C VAL A 41 1.95 8.06 -5.79
N VAL A 42 2.55 6.87 -5.72
CA VAL A 42 3.01 6.12 -6.89
C VAL A 42 2.03 5.02 -7.27
N LEU A 43 1.21 4.56 -6.33
CA LEU A 43 0.20 3.55 -6.59
C LEU A 43 -1.09 3.84 -5.84
N ARG A 44 -2.23 3.76 -6.54
CA ARG A 44 -3.54 3.68 -5.91
C ARG A 44 -4.06 2.27 -6.07
N VAL A 45 -4.39 1.64 -4.96
CA VAL A 45 -4.96 0.29 -5.00
C VAL A 45 -6.47 0.35 -4.76
N THR A 46 -7.19 -0.58 -5.39
CA THR A 46 -8.64 -0.73 -5.23
C THR A 46 -9.02 -1.84 -4.25
N PHE A 47 -8.03 -2.42 -3.56
CA PHE A 47 -8.19 -3.46 -2.55
C PHE A 47 -8.57 -2.84 -1.22
N ASP A 48 -9.21 -3.61 -0.35
CA ASP A 48 -9.60 -3.13 0.97
C ASP A 48 -8.39 -3.03 1.90
N GLU A 49 -7.45 -3.97 1.76
CA GLU A 49 -6.19 -3.96 2.48
C GLU A 49 -5.02 -4.35 1.58
N ALA A 50 -3.85 -3.79 1.92
CA ALA A 50 -2.58 -4.21 1.38
C ALA A 50 -1.58 -4.45 2.51
N MET A 51 -0.49 -5.14 2.20
CA MET A 51 0.62 -5.38 3.11
C MET A 51 1.92 -4.86 2.49
N SER A 52 2.97 -4.72 3.30
CA SER A 52 4.26 -4.22 2.84
C SER A 52 4.86 -5.11 1.74
N PHE A 53 5.48 -4.47 0.74
CA PHE A 53 6.21 -5.18 -0.30
C PHE A 53 7.36 -6.01 0.27
N LYS A 54 7.48 -7.25 -0.20
CA LYS A 54 8.60 -8.16 0.06
C LYS A 54 8.85 -9.04 -1.16
N GLY A 55 10.09 -9.04 -1.66
CA GLY A 55 10.45 -9.77 -2.87
C GLY A 55 9.75 -9.24 -4.12
N GLY A 56 9.45 -7.94 -4.19
CA GLY A 56 8.74 -7.34 -5.33
C GLY A 56 7.21 -7.52 -5.33
N LEU A 57 6.65 -8.25 -4.36
CA LEU A 57 5.22 -8.51 -4.24
C LEU A 57 4.65 -7.98 -2.92
N ALA A 58 3.41 -7.54 -2.95
CA ALA A 58 2.64 -7.19 -1.76
C ALA A 58 1.36 -8.04 -1.72
N PRO A 59 1.08 -8.75 -0.61
CA PRO A 59 -0.23 -9.35 -0.37
C PRO A 59 -1.30 -8.27 -0.34
N VAL A 60 -2.44 -8.55 -0.95
CA VAL A 60 -3.64 -7.71 -0.92
C VAL A 60 -4.84 -8.55 -0.53
N MET A 61 -5.84 -7.91 0.06
CA MET A 61 -7.06 -8.58 0.50
C MET A 61 -8.29 -7.80 0.07
N PHE A 62 -9.31 -8.56 -0.34
CA PHE A 62 -10.64 -8.07 -0.64
C PHE A 62 -11.60 -8.70 0.35
N TYR A 63 -12.36 -7.89 1.06
CA TYR A 63 -13.43 -8.36 1.90
C TYR A 63 -14.72 -8.42 1.09
N ARG A 64 -15.32 -9.60 1.06
CA ARG A 64 -16.62 -9.86 0.46
C ARG A 64 -17.57 -10.38 1.54
N LEU A 65 -18.87 -10.40 1.21
CA LEU A 65 -19.89 -10.91 2.13
C LEU A 65 -19.71 -12.40 2.43
N ASP A 66 -19.11 -13.16 1.51
CA ASP A 66 -18.88 -14.60 1.60
C ASP A 66 -17.47 -14.99 2.08
N GLY A 67 -16.62 -14.00 2.40
CA GLY A 67 -15.28 -14.23 2.92
C GLY A 67 -14.25 -13.22 2.44
N ALA A 68 -12.99 -13.43 2.82
CA ALA A 68 -11.88 -12.63 2.33
C ALA A 68 -11.17 -13.35 1.18
N LEU A 69 -10.91 -12.62 0.11
CA LEU A 69 -10.08 -13.07 -1.01
C LEU A 69 -8.70 -12.45 -0.87
N THR A 70 -7.66 -13.28 -0.95
CA THR A 70 -6.27 -12.82 -0.95
C THR A 70 -5.72 -12.81 -2.36
N GLY A 71 -4.85 -11.84 -2.65
CA GLY A 71 -4.17 -11.68 -3.93
C GLY A 71 -2.74 -11.18 -3.72
N TYR A 72 -1.97 -11.06 -4.81
CA TYR A 72 -0.65 -10.43 -4.78
C TYR A 72 -0.53 -9.39 -5.89
N ILE A 73 0.02 -8.23 -5.55
CA ILE A 73 0.37 -7.19 -6.52
C ILE A 73 1.88 -7.03 -6.65
N ASP A 74 2.33 -6.62 -7.83
CA ASP A 74 3.69 -6.14 -8.03
C ASP A 74 3.83 -4.64 -7.66
N LYS A 75 5.05 -4.11 -7.77
CA LYS A 75 5.35 -2.68 -7.49
C LYS A 75 4.71 -1.69 -8.47
N THR A 76 4.18 -2.16 -9.59
CA THR A 76 3.38 -1.35 -10.51
C THR A 76 1.90 -1.34 -10.11
N GLY A 77 1.54 -2.16 -9.13
CA GLY A 77 0.18 -2.37 -8.65
C GLY A 77 -0.65 -3.30 -9.51
N LYS A 78 -0.02 -3.99 -10.45
CA LYS A 78 -0.68 -5.01 -11.25
C LYS A 78 -0.87 -6.25 -10.39
N VAL A 79 -2.07 -6.84 -10.43
CA VAL A 79 -2.32 -8.11 -9.77
C VAL A 79 -1.57 -9.21 -10.52
N VAL A 80 -0.67 -9.87 -9.81
CA VAL A 80 0.14 -10.99 -10.30
C VAL A 80 -0.57 -12.31 -10.03
N TRP A 81 -1.36 -12.35 -8.96
CA TRP A 81 -2.19 -13.51 -8.62
C TRP A 81 -3.53 -13.02 -8.08
N GLU A 82 -4.59 -13.32 -8.83
CA GLU A 82 -5.98 -13.19 -8.39
C GLU A 82 -6.48 -14.58 -7.98
N PRO A 83 -7.24 -14.70 -6.88
CA PRO A 83 -7.88 -15.96 -6.55
C PRO A 83 -8.91 -16.26 -7.66
N SER A 84 -8.63 -17.31 -8.43
CA SER A 84 -9.56 -17.83 -9.43
C SER A 84 -10.77 -18.44 -8.73
N ARG A 85 -11.96 -18.06 -9.20
CA ARG A 85 -13.25 -18.59 -8.76
C ARG A 85 -13.46 -20.04 -9.21
#